data_AF-A0A1E5NZA1-F1
#
_entry.id   AF-A0A1E5NZA1-F1
#
_cell.length_a   1.000
_cell.length_b   1.000
_cell.length_c   1.000
_cell.angle_alpha   90.00
_cell.angle_beta   90.00
_cell.angle_gamma   90.00
#
_symmetry.space_group_name_H-M   'P 1'
#
loop_
_entity.id
_entity.type
_entity.pdbx_description
1 polymer ?
#
loop_
_entity_poly.entity_id
_entity_poly.type
_entity_poly.pdbx_seq_one_letter_code
_entity_poly.pdbx_strand_id
1 'polypeptide(L)'
;MPSQSVQEIVDIVIDFLAEHQGRPSQELYEELAARGQDLPVDSVLVMEILARIEQYFKVRIPADAEAGRSLRSVWAFAETVHDSLQAKEQQQ
;
A
#
# COMPACT_ATOMS: atom_id res chain seq x y z
N MET A 1 -18.02 9.13 -4.60
CA MET A 1 -17.53 8.04 -3.74
C MET A 1 -16.68 8.68 -2.65
N PRO A 2 -16.55 8.13 -1.43
CA PRO A 2 -15.59 8.69 -0.48
C PRO A 2 -14.21 8.54 -1.10
N SER A 3 -13.53 9.66 -1.34
CA SER A 3 -12.14 9.70 -1.75
C SER A 3 -11.33 9.07 -0.62
N GLN A 4 -10.91 7.82 -0.81
CA GLN A 4 -10.08 7.12 0.17
C GLN A 4 -8.84 7.96 0.43
N SER A 5 -8.59 8.30 1.68
CA SER A 5 -7.38 9.00 2.10
C SER A 5 -6.17 8.07 2.04
N VAL A 6 -4.97 8.64 1.94
CA VAL A 6 -3.72 7.87 2.00
C VAL A 6 -3.63 7.04 3.29
N GLN A 7 -4.11 7.57 4.42
CA GLN A 7 -4.12 6.85 5.70
C GLN A 7 -5.00 5.59 5.65
N GLU A 8 -6.20 5.67 5.07
CA GLU A 8 -7.06 4.48 4.92
C GLU A 8 -6.41 3.41 4.04
N ILE A 9 -5.68 3.83 3.00
CA ILE A 9 -4.93 2.92 2.14
C ILE A 9 -3.76 2.29 2.90
N VAL A 10 -3.05 3.05 3.74
CA VAL A 10 -2.00 2.53 4.63
C VAL A 10 -2.56 1.43 5.54
N ASP A 11 -3.70 1.66 6.17
CA ASP A 11 -4.32 0.69 7.09
C ASP A 11 -4.67 -0.61 6.33
N ILE A 12 -5.28 -0.49 5.15
CA ILE A 12 -5.62 -1.65 4.28
C ILE A 12 -4.37 -2.42 3.84
N VAL A 13 -3.30 -1.70 3.47
CA VAL A 13 -2.03 -2.32 3.08
C VAL A 13 -1.46 -3.12 4.24
N ILE A 14 -1.45 -2.58 5.44
CA ILE A 14 -0.93 -3.26 6.64
C ILE A 14 -1.76 -4.49 6.97
N ASP A 15 -3.08 -4.40 6.89
CA ASP A 15 -3.97 -5.54 7.08
C ASP A 15 -3.65 -6.66 6.08
N PHE A 16 -3.49 -6.35 4.80
CA PHE A 16 -3.14 -7.36 3.79
C PHE A 16 -1.75 -7.97 4.00
N LEU A 17 -0.76 -7.16 4.38
CA LEU A 17 0.57 -7.65 4.71
C LEU A 17 0.56 -8.58 5.92
N ALA A 18 -0.22 -8.23 6.94
CA ALA A 18 -0.34 -9.01 8.17
C ALA A 18 -1.07 -10.33 7.92
N GLU A 19 -2.17 -10.29 7.16
CA GLU A 19 -2.89 -11.49 6.71
C GLU A 19 -2.00 -12.41 5.88
N HIS A 20 -1.19 -11.87 4.96
CA HIS A 20 -0.24 -12.65 4.16
C HIS A 20 0.81 -13.36 5.03
N GLN A 21 1.28 -12.70 6.10
CA GLN A 21 2.24 -13.25 7.05
C GLN A 21 1.61 -14.12 8.15
N GLY A 22 0.28 -14.19 8.23
CA GLY A 22 -0.43 -14.94 9.27
C GLY A 22 -0.24 -14.37 10.68
N ARG A 23 -0.06 -13.05 10.82
CA ARG A 23 0.15 -12.36 12.09
C ARG A 23 -0.84 -11.19 12.28
N PRO A 24 -1.05 -10.68 13.51
CA PRO A 24 -1.91 -9.53 13.75
C PRO A 24 -1.40 -8.25 13.06
N SER A 25 -2.31 -7.45 12.50
CA SER A 25 -1.95 -6.19 11.83
C SER A 25 -1.38 -5.15 12.77
N GLN A 26 -1.86 -5.10 14.01
CA GLN A 26 -1.30 -4.24 15.06
C GLN A 26 0.18 -4.53 15.32
N GLU A 27 0.58 -5.80 15.39
CA GLU A 27 1.98 -6.17 15.62
C GLU A 27 2.87 -5.77 14.43
N LEU A 28 2.35 -5.91 13.20
CA LEU A 28 3.08 -5.48 12.01
C LEU A 28 3.20 -3.95 11.96
N TYR A 29 2.13 -3.22 12.27
CA TYR A 29 2.15 -1.75 12.35
C TYR A 29 3.23 -1.27 13.31
N GLU A 30 3.25 -1.81 14.54
CA GLU A 30 4.22 -1.42 15.57
C GLU A 30 5.65 -1.72 15.15
N GLU A 31 5.91 -2.87 14.51
CA GLU A 31 7.22 -3.22 13.98
C GLU A 31 7.69 -2.23 12.90
N LEU A 32 6.83 -1.89 11.95
CA LEU A 32 7.16 -0.95 10.87
C LEU A 32 7.33 0.48 11.42
N ALA A 33 6.45 0.91 12.34
CA ALA A 33 6.53 2.21 12.99
C ALA A 33 7.82 2.38 13.81
N ALA A 34 8.29 1.32 14.46
CA ALA A 34 9.57 1.33 15.17
C ALA A 34 10.78 1.53 14.23
N ARG A 35 10.64 1.21 12.94
CA ARG A 35 11.70 1.37 11.94
C ARG A 35 11.69 2.74 11.28
N GLY A 36 10.59 3.48 11.31
CA GLY A 36 10.49 4.82 10.76
C GLY A 36 9.05 5.30 10.54
N GLN A 37 8.90 6.62 10.41
CA GLN A 37 7.58 7.27 10.27
C GLN A 37 6.85 6.88 8.99
N ASP A 38 7.58 6.54 7.92
CA ASP A 38 7.00 6.14 6.64
C ASP A 38 6.59 4.65 6.59
N LEU A 39 6.80 3.91 7.70
CA LEU A 39 6.58 2.46 7.79
C LEU A 39 7.42 1.69 6.75
N PRO A 40 8.75 1.73 6.87
CA PRO A 40 9.66 1.12 5.89
C PRO A 40 9.47 -0.40 5.82
N VAL A 41 9.33 -0.91 4.60
CA VAL A 41 8.98 -2.30 4.30
C VAL A 41 9.88 -2.87 3.20
N ASP A 42 10.03 -4.19 3.15
CA ASP A 42 10.71 -4.86 2.04
C ASP A 42 9.83 -4.79 0.78
N SER A 43 10.44 -4.42 -0.34
CA SER A 43 9.81 -4.46 -1.65
C SER A 43 9.18 -5.82 -1.99
N VAL A 44 9.80 -6.94 -1.59
CA VAL A 44 9.24 -8.28 -1.83
C VAL A 44 7.88 -8.41 -1.14
N LEU A 45 7.79 -7.96 0.11
CA LEU A 45 6.59 -8.08 0.90
C LEU A 45 5.42 -7.24 0.31
N VAL A 46 5.71 -6.06 -0.23
CA VAL A 46 4.69 -5.26 -0.95
C VAL A 46 4.25 -5.93 -2.24
N MET A 47 5.19 -6.55 -2.97
CA MET A 47 4.90 -7.28 -4.21
C MET A 47 3.95 -8.46 -3.99
N GLU A 48 4.07 -9.17 -2.87
CA GLU A 48 3.19 -10.30 -2.53
C GLU A 48 1.72 -9.89 -2.39
N ILE A 49 1.44 -8.63 -2.01
CA ILE A 49 0.07 -8.12 -1.87
C ILE A 49 -0.36 -7.19 -3.00
N LEU A 50 0.54 -6.83 -3.92
CA LEU A 50 0.28 -5.85 -4.99
C LEU A 50 -0.95 -6.23 -5.80
N ALA A 51 -1.00 -7.48 -6.27
CA ALA A 51 -2.13 -7.99 -7.05
C ALA A 51 -3.46 -7.91 -6.27
N ARG A 52 -3.42 -8.12 -4.96
CA ARG A 52 -4.60 -8.04 -4.08
C ARG A 52 -5.08 -6.59 -3.93
N ILE A 53 -4.16 -5.65 -3.78
CA ILE A 53 -4.44 -4.21 -3.69
C ILE A 53 -5.06 -3.69 -5.00
N GLU A 54 -4.47 -4.03 -6.14
CA GLU A 54 -5.02 -3.68 -7.47
C GLU A 54 -6.46 -4.20 -7.64
N GLN A 55 -6.71 -5.45 -7.23
CA GLN A 55 -8.03 -6.06 -7.28
C GLN A 55 -9.04 -5.42 -6.32
N TYR A 56 -8.61 -5.01 -5.13
CA TYR A 56 -9.45 -4.38 -4.13
C TYR A 56 -9.88 -2.97 -4.58
N PHE A 57 -8.92 -2.14 -4.97
CA PHE A 57 -9.17 -0.76 -5.40
C PHE A 57 -9.59 -0.63 -6.87
N LYS A 58 -9.56 -1.72 -7.64
CA LYS A 58 -9.85 -1.74 -9.08
C LYS A 58 -8.96 -0.74 -9.84
N VAL A 59 -7.68 -0.69 -9.49
CA VAL A 59 -6.66 0.14 -10.14
C VAL A 59 -5.53 -0.74 -10.69
N ARG A 60 -4.69 -0.15 -11.53
CA ARG A 60 -3.43 -0.76 -11.97
C ARG A 60 -2.31 0.17 -11.56
N ILE A 61 -1.36 -0.36 -10.80
CA ILE A 61 -0.18 0.38 -10.39
C ILE A 61 0.85 0.28 -11.53
N PRO A 62 1.42 1.39 -12.00
CA PRO A 62 2.43 1.34 -13.06
C PRO A 62 3.67 0.57 -12.62
N ALA A 63 4.22 -0.26 -13.50
CA ALA A 63 5.49 -0.97 -13.26
C ALA A 63 6.66 -0.02 -12.96
N ASP A 64 6.57 1.22 -13.45
CA ASP A 64 7.53 2.29 -13.21
C ASP A 64 7.53 2.73 -11.73
N ALA A 65 6.36 2.69 -11.09
CA ALA A 65 6.22 2.93 -9.66
C ALA A 65 6.70 1.72 -8.84
N GLU A 66 6.45 0.51 -9.35
CA GLU A 66 6.98 -0.77 -8.83
C GLU A 66 8.52 -0.79 -8.84
N ALA A 67 9.16 -0.23 -9.88
CA ALA A 67 10.61 -0.12 -9.99
C ALA A 67 11.23 1.01 -9.13
N GLY A 68 10.41 1.88 -8.53
CA GLY A 68 10.83 3.10 -7.86
C GLY A 68 11.03 3.02 -6.34
N ARG A 69 10.98 4.18 -5.68
CA ARG A 69 10.96 4.30 -4.20
C ARG A 69 9.66 3.79 -3.58
N SER A 70 8.59 3.66 -4.37
CA SER A 70 7.24 3.41 -3.89
C SER A 70 7.06 2.10 -3.14
N LEU A 71 7.88 1.07 -3.42
CA LEU A 71 7.80 -0.21 -2.69
C LEU A 71 8.67 -0.26 -1.42
N ARG A 72 9.38 0.82 -1.07
CA ARG A 72 10.30 0.84 0.08
C ARG A 72 9.65 1.24 1.40
N SER A 73 8.41 1.70 1.36
CA SER A 73 7.64 2.04 2.55
C SER A 73 6.15 1.85 2.27
N VAL A 74 5.38 1.51 3.30
CA VAL A 74 3.92 1.37 3.17
C VAL A 74 3.30 2.72 2.78
N TRP A 75 3.83 3.82 3.30
CA TRP A 75 3.33 5.16 2.98
C TRP A 75 3.51 5.52 1.50
N ALA A 76 4.72 5.33 0.95
CA ALA A 76 4.99 5.65 -0.46
C ALA A 76 4.18 4.75 -1.42
N PHE A 77 3.92 3.50 -1.00
CA PHE A 77 3.05 2.60 -1.74
C PHE A 77 1.59 3.08 -1.71
N ALA A 78 1.10 3.47 -0.53
CA ALA A 78 -0.26 3.98 -0.36
C ALA A 78 -0.50 5.28 -1.15
N GLU A 79 0.47 6.19 -1.20
CA GLU A 79 0.44 7.39 -2.05
C GLU A 79 0.33 7.03 -3.53
N THR A 80 1.10 6.03 -3.98
CA THR A 80 1.04 5.57 -5.38
C THR A 80 -0.35 5.00 -5.73
N VAL A 81 -0.95 4.23 -4.82
CA VAL A 81 -2.30 3.68 -4.97
C VAL A 81 -3.33 4.82 -5.00
N HIS A 82 -3.19 5.79 -4.10
CA HIS A 82 -4.04 6.98 -4.04
C HIS A 82 -3.99 7.77 -5.34
N ASP A 83 -2.79 8.06 -5.86
CA ASP A 83 -2.62 8.78 -7.12
C ASP A 83 -3.23 8.01 -8.29
N SER A 84 -3.12 6.69 -8.29
CA SER A 84 -3.75 5.82 -9.30
C SER A 84 -5.28 5.84 -9.21
N LEU A 85 -5.84 5.91 -7.99
CA LEU A 85 -7.27 6.08 -7.76
C LEU A 85 -7.74 7.44 -8.28
N GLN A 86 -7.05 8.53 -7.94
CA GLN A 86 -7.39 9.88 -8.38
C GLN A 86 -7.30 10.02 -9.91
N ALA A 87 -6.27 9.47 -10.54
CA ALA A 87 -6.12 9.47 -11.99
C ALA A 87 -7.27 8.72 -12.70
N LYS A 88 -7.77 7.63 -12.10
CA LYS A 88 -8.92 6.89 -12.61
C LYS A 88 -10.22 7.68 -12.47
N GLU A 89 -10.44 8.36 -11.33
CA GLU A 89 -11.63 9.19 -11.12
C GLU A 89 -11.70 10.36 -12.10
N GLN A 90 -10.57 10.96 -12.46
CA GLN A 90 -10.51 12.07 -13.42
C GLN A 90 -10.79 11.66 -14.89
N GLN A 91 -10.75 10.37 -15.20
CA GLN A 91 -11.01 9.82 -16.54
C GLN A 91 -12.46 9.32 -16.71
N GLN A 92 -13.31 9.44 -15.69
CA GLN A 92 -14.73 9.09 -15.71
C GLN A 92 -15.62 10.33 -15.71
#